data_AF-A0A383E646-F1
#
_entry.id   AF-A0A383E646-F1
#
_cell.length_a   1.000
_cell.length_b   1.000
_cell.length_c   1.000
_cell.angle_alpha   90.00
_cell.angle_beta   90.00
_cell.angle_gamma   90.00
#
_symmetry.space_group_name_H-M   'P 1'
#
loop_
_entity.id
_entity.type
_entity.pdbx_description
1 polymer ?
#
loop_
_entity_poly.entity_id
_entity_poly.type
_entity_poly.pdbx_seq_one_letter_code
_entity_poly.pdbx_strand_id
1 'polypeptide(L)'
;TDLDGDTLGDNEDTDDDGDGWSDAAEIACASRGGDGDPREITETPSDLDGDGLCDAYDADDDGDGYPDPACGKGSCAVGDEDRFPEDSTEWYDANGDRVGDNEAPVTLIDNIEGDPAPYVGILGVIAAGGYGLMQYGLIPRPGGLADRLEDAADYTEEFEDFDAEEIMED
;
A
#
# COMPACT_ATOMS: atom_id res chain seq x y z
N THR A 1 -35.32 27.46 22.82
CA THR A 1 -34.85 26.11 23.18
C THR A 1 -33.38 26.26 23.46
N ASP A 2 -32.83 25.35 24.23
CA ASP A 2 -31.43 25.30 24.67
C ASP A 2 -31.18 23.79 24.82
N LEU A 3 -30.67 23.20 23.75
CA LEU A 3 -30.69 21.75 23.54
C LEU A 3 -29.56 21.04 24.30
N ASP A 4 -28.38 21.66 24.39
CA ASP A 4 -27.21 21.15 25.12
C ASP A 4 -27.10 21.70 26.57
N GLY A 5 -27.81 22.80 26.89
CA GLY A 5 -27.87 23.38 28.22
C GLY A 5 -26.73 24.36 28.56
N ASP A 6 -26.03 24.91 27.57
CA ASP A 6 -24.87 25.79 27.77
C ASP A 6 -25.22 27.25 28.11
N THR A 7 -26.52 27.60 28.12
CA THR A 7 -27.13 28.92 28.36
C THR A 7 -27.23 29.86 27.16
N LEU A 8 -26.71 29.48 26.00
CA LEU A 8 -27.12 30.00 24.70
C LEU A 8 -28.41 29.29 24.28
N GLY A 9 -29.16 29.89 23.36
CA GLY A 9 -30.32 29.21 22.80
C GLY A 9 -30.00 28.75 21.39
N ASP A 10 -30.68 27.71 20.90
CA ASP A 10 -30.47 27.10 19.56
C ASP A 10 -30.54 28.09 18.36
N ASN A 11 -30.88 29.36 18.60
CA ASN A 11 -30.94 30.42 17.57
C ASN A 11 -29.73 31.36 17.58
N GLU A 12 -28.88 31.25 18.59
CA GLU A 12 -27.63 32.01 18.79
C GLU A 12 -26.43 31.09 19.05
N ASP A 13 -26.67 29.82 19.39
CA ASP A 13 -25.68 28.75 19.41
C ASP A 13 -25.26 28.36 17.99
N THR A 14 -24.06 27.80 17.87
CA THR A 14 -23.52 27.25 16.63
C THR A 14 -23.26 25.75 16.71
N ASP A 15 -23.45 25.14 17.88
CA ASP A 15 -23.34 23.72 18.19
C ASP A 15 -24.53 23.37 19.09
N ASP A 16 -25.70 23.20 18.47
CA ASP A 16 -26.99 23.11 19.14
C ASP A 16 -27.07 21.94 20.14
N ASP A 17 -26.33 20.85 19.92
CA ASP A 17 -26.37 19.64 20.76
C ASP A 17 -25.09 19.38 21.59
N GLY A 18 -24.06 20.21 21.41
CA GLY A 18 -22.85 20.24 22.22
C GLY A 18 -21.92 19.04 22.00
N ASP A 19 -21.96 18.42 20.82
CA ASP A 19 -21.11 17.26 20.51
C ASP A 19 -19.69 17.63 20.03
N GLY A 20 -19.45 18.92 19.79
CA GLY A 20 -18.18 19.48 19.34
C GLY A 20 -18.12 19.79 17.84
N TRP A 21 -19.15 19.46 17.08
CA TRP A 21 -19.32 19.86 15.69
C TRP A 21 -20.29 21.02 15.58
N SER A 22 -19.96 22.02 14.75
CA SER A 22 -20.91 23.11 14.53
C SER A 22 -22.06 22.65 13.64
N ASP A 23 -23.27 23.17 13.84
CA ASP A 23 -24.45 22.86 13.01
C ASP A 23 -24.16 22.99 11.51
N ALA A 24 -23.35 24.00 11.15
CA ALA A 24 -22.97 24.28 9.78
C ALA A 24 -22.04 23.21 9.19
N ALA A 25 -21.15 22.65 10.00
CA ALA A 25 -20.24 21.57 9.61
C ALA A 25 -21.04 20.29 9.41
N GLU A 26 -21.90 19.92 10.35
CA GLU A 26 -22.73 18.71 10.25
C GLU A 26 -23.66 18.74 9.03
N ILE A 27 -24.36 19.87 8.81
CA ILE A 27 -25.20 20.05 7.62
C ILE A 27 -24.34 19.96 6.34
N ALA A 28 -23.14 20.53 6.36
CA ALA A 28 -22.24 20.44 5.21
C ALA A 28 -21.88 18.98 4.94
N CYS A 29 -21.36 18.26 5.93
CA CYS A 29 -20.95 16.85 5.84
C CYS A 29 -22.09 15.96 5.34
N ALA A 30 -23.27 16.05 5.97
CA ALA A 30 -24.47 15.34 5.55
C ALA A 30 -24.87 15.67 4.09
N SER A 31 -24.70 16.92 3.64
CA SER A 31 -25.01 17.31 2.25
C SER A 31 -24.08 16.70 1.19
N ARG A 32 -22.90 16.21 1.60
CA ARG A 32 -21.95 15.51 0.73
C ARG A 32 -21.96 13.99 0.87
N GLY A 33 -22.89 13.45 1.65
CA GLY A 33 -23.03 12.02 1.86
C GLY A 33 -22.22 11.46 3.02
N GLY A 34 -21.66 12.34 3.87
CA GLY A 34 -21.26 11.97 5.23
C GLY A 34 -22.45 11.97 6.18
N ASP A 35 -22.14 11.98 7.48
CA ASP A 35 -23.11 12.00 8.58
C ASP A 35 -23.06 13.34 9.34
N GLY A 36 -23.99 13.56 10.28
CA GLY A 36 -24.16 14.80 11.04
C GLY A 36 -25.63 15.18 11.22
N ASP A 37 -26.09 15.37 12.46
CA ASP A 37 -27.39 16.01 12.78
C ASP A 37 -27.21 17.02 13.93
N PRO A 38 -27.36 18.33 13.68
CA PRO A 38 -27.16 19.40 14.68
C PRO A 38 -28.04 19.34 15.92
N ARG A 39 -28.87 18.32 16.07
CA ARG A 39 -29.80 18.20 17.17
C ARG A 39 -29.67 16.89 17.93
N GLU A 40 -28.74 16.03 17.54
CA GLU A 40 -28.56 14.69 18.08
C GLU A 40 -27.09 14.43 18.38
N ILE A 41 -26.68 14.64 19.63
CA ILE A 41 -25.30 14.51 20.18
C ILE A 41 -24.55 13.18 19.88
N THR A 42 -25.24 12.21 19.27
CA THR A 42 -24.68 10.91 18.89
C THR A 42 -24.49 10.74 17.38
N GLU A 43 -25.00 11.66 16.56
CA GLU A 43 -24.87 11.67 15.10
C GLU A 43 -23.81 12.69 14.67
N THR A 44 -22.55 12.38 14.99
CA THR A 44 -21.40 13.19 14.59
C THR A 44 -20.94 12.85 13.16
N PRO A 45 -20.34 13.81 12.42
CA PRO A 45 -19.58 13.53 11.21
C PRO A 45 -18.38 12.60 11.48
N SER A 46 -18.06 11.73 10.52
CA SER A 46 -16.77 11.02 10.50
C SER A 46 -15.63 11.99 10.21
N ASP A 47 -14.55 11.88 10.98
CA ASP A 47 -13.31 12.65 10.90
C ASP A 47 -12.17 11.73 11.35
N LEU A 48 -11.57 11.05 10.38
CA LEU A 48 -10.66 9.93 10.63
C LEU A 48 -9.28 10.40 11.16
N ASP A 49 -8.75 11.52 10.66
CA ASP A 49 -7.48 12.09 11.11
C ASP A 49 -7.63 13.07 12.29
N GLY A 50 -8.85 13.53 12.58
CA GLY A 50 -9.18 14.40 13.69
C GLY A 50 -8.79 15.86 13.47
N ASP A 51 -8.68 16.32 12.23
CA ASP A 51 -8.33 17.70 11.90
C ASP A 51 -9.50 18.70 11.99
N GLY A 52 -10.72 18.18 12.13
CA GLY A 52 -11.98 18.94 12.23
C GLY A 52 -12.68 19.18 10.89
N LEU A 53 -12.20 18.60 9.80
CA LEU A 53 -12.93 18.39 8.56
C LEU A 53 -13.48 16.96 8.57
N CYS A 54 -14.73 16.81 8.14
CA CYS A 54 -15.26 15.47 7.99
C CYS A 54 -14.71 14.81 6.72
N ASP A 55 -14.60 13.48 6.72
CA ASP A 55 -14.13 12.66 5.60
C ASP A 55 -14.86 13.01 4.27
N ALA A 56 -16.13 13.41 4.33
CA ALA A 56 -16.90 13.80 3.14
C ALA A 56 -16.42 15.12 2.48
N TYR A 57 -15.64 15.92 3.19
CA TYR A 57 -15.02 17.16 2.73
C TYR A 57 -13.50 17.12 2.73
N ASP A 58 -12.90 16.22 3.49
CA ASP A 58 -11.47 15.99 3.47
C ASP A 58 -11.04 15.44 2.10
N ALA A 59 -9.81 15.72 1.74
CA ALA A 59 -9.15 15.17 0.58
C ALA A 59 -8.06 14.14 0.97
N ASP A 60 -7.82 13.94 2.26
CA ASP A 60 -6.84 13.04 2.86
C ASP A 60 -7.43 12.53 4.19
N ASP A 61 -8.40 11.61 4.10
CA ASP A 61 -9.19 11.12 5.24
C ASP A 61 -8.33 10.66 6.43
N ASP A 62 -7.15 10.06 6.21
CA ASP A 62 -6.31 9.51 7.27
C ASP A 62 -5.06 10.34 7.62
N GLY A 63 -4.84 11.45 6.90
CA GLY A 63 -3.84 12.47 7.21
C GLY A 63 -2.40 12.03 7.02
N ASP A 64 -2.13 11.04 6.16
CA ASP A 64 -0.79 10.53 5.90
C ASP A 64 0.01 11.37 4.87
N GLY A 65 -0.68 12.31 4.20
CA GLY A 65 -0.13 13.23 3.22
C GLY A 65 -0.32 12.77 1.76
N TYR A 66 -0.97 11.65 1.51
CA TYR A 66 -1.38 11.19 0.20
C TYR A 66 -2.90 11.38 0.03
N PRO A 67 -3.35 12.09 -1.01
CA PRO A 67 -4.75 12.42 -1.15
C PRO A 67 -5.59 11.20 -1.56
N ASP A 68 -6.82 11.16 -1.07
CA ASP A 68 -7.81 10.14 -1.41
C ASP A 68 -8.06 10.04 -2.92
N PRO A 69 -8.40 8.84 -3.43
CA PRO A 69 -8.74 8.66 -4.83
C PRO A 69 -9.96 9.50 -5.23
N ALA A 70 -9.86 10.19 -6.37
CA ALA A 70 -10.96 10.99 -6.91
C ALA A 70 -12.22 10.16 -7.27
N CYS A 71 -12.08 8.84 -7.33
CA CYS A 71 -13.15 7.88 -7.56
C CYS A 71 -13.87 7.42 -6.28
N GLY A 72 -13.44 7.90 -5.11
CA GLY A 72 -13.87 7.44 -3.78
C GLY A 72 -13.08 6.24 -3.27
N LYS A 73 -13.51 5.67 -2.15
CA LYS A 73 -12.82 4.55 -1.49
C LYS A 73 -12.75 3.31 -2.41
N GLY A 74 -11.53 2.89 -2.75
CA GLY A 74 -11.29 1.62 -3.48
C GLY A 74 -10.15 1.62 -4.49
N SER A 75 -10.10 0.55 -5.29
CA SER A 75 -8.95 0.19 -6.14
C SER A 75 -8.80 1.02 -7.43
N CYS A 76 -9.15 2.30 -7.40
CA CYS A 76 -9.15 3.18 -8.57
C CYS A 76 -8.22 4.38 -8.44
N ALA A 77 -7.45 4.46 -7.34
CA ALA A 77 -6.32 5.38 -7.19
C ALA A 77 -5.42 5.36 -8.43
N VAL A 78 -5.04 6.56 -8.89
CA VAL A 78 -4.12 6.75 -10.02
C VAL A 78 -2.92 7.61 -9.62
N GLY A 79 -1.73 7.18 -10.04
CA GLY A 79 -0.51 7.94 -9.77
C GLY A 79 -0.14 7.90 -8.29
N ASP A 80 -0.11 9.08 -7.66
CA ASP A 80 0.30 9.28 -6.27
C ASP A 80 -0.90 9.42 -5.31
N GLU A 81 -2.10 9.03 -5.74
CA GLU A 81 -3.30 8.96 -4.89
C GLU A 81 -3.20 7.78 -3.92
N ASP A 82 -3.76 7.96 -2.73
CA ASP A 82 -3.74 6.97 -1.67
C ASP A 82 -4.60 5.75 -2.03
N ARG A 83 -4.01 4.56 -1.96
CA ARG A 83 -4.72 3.31 -2.19
C ARG A 83 -5.47 2.79 -0.98
N PHE A 84 -5.11 3.23 0.22
CA PHE A 84 -5.71 2.86 1.49
C PHE A 84 -6.21 4.09 2.28
N PRO A 85 -7.26 4.80 1.78
CA PRO A 85 -7.90 6.00 2.40
C PRO A 85 -8.34 5.93 3.87
N GLU A 86 -8.11 4.82 4.55
CA GLU A 86 -8.53 4.61 5.93
C GLU A 86 -7.38 4.10 6.81
N ASP A 87 -6.16 4.03 6.28
CA ASP A 87 -4.98 3.49 6.93
C ASP A 87 -3.76 4.36 6.66
N SER A 88 -3.56 5.33 7.55
CA SER A 88 -2.43 6.27 7.51
C SER A 88 -1.02 5.67 7.48
N THR A 89 -0.91 4.35 7.57
CA THR A 89 0.36 3.62 7.48
C THR A 89 0.60 3.00 6.11
N GLU A 90 -0.34 3.08 5.18
CA GLU A 90 -0.27 2.45 3.86
C GLU A 90 -0.84 3.37 2.78
N TRP A 91 -0.13 3.52 1.66
CA TRP A 91 -0.62 4.36 0.54
C TRP A 91 -0.36 3.80 -0.86
N TYR A 92 0.53 2.82 -0.98
CA TYR A 92 0.88 2.16 -2.24
C TYR A 92 0.52 0.66 -2.22
N ASP A 93 0.06 0.15 -3.36
CA ASP A 93 -0.30 -1.26 -3.62
C ASP A 93 0.26 -1.64 -5.00
N ALA A 94 1.59 -1.74 -5.09
CA ALA A 94 2.26 -1.85 -6.39
C ALA A 94 1.96 -3.17 -7.11
N ASN A 95 1.59 -4.23 -6.39
CA ASN A 95 1.23 -5.54 -6.96
C ASN A 95 -0.28 -5.79 -7.04
N GLY A 96 -1.13 -4.89 -6.51
CA GLY A 96 -2.58 -4.98 -6.59
C GLY A 96 -3.19 -6.06 -5.70
N ASP A 97 -2.49 -6.51 -4.66
CA ASP A 97 -2.95 -7.57 -3.76
C ASP A 97 -3.84 -7.04 -2.61
N ARG A 98 -4.01 -5.71 -2.54
CA ARG A 98 -4.82 -4.99 -1.54
C ARG A 98 -4.24 -5.06 -0.13
N VAL A 99 -2.94 -5.32 -0.02
CA VAL A 99 -2.14 -5.09 1.18
C VAL A 99 -1.17 -3.98 0.83
N GLY A 100 -0.99 -3.04 1.75
CA GLY A 100 -0.09 -1.92 1.48
C GLY A 100 1.37 -2.37 1.46
N ASP A 101 2.18 -1.66 0.67
CA ASP A 101 3.58 -2.01 0.45
C ASP A 101 4.44 -1.83 1.72
N ASN A 102 3.99 -1.10 2.76
CA ASN A 102 4.74 -0.99 4.02
C ASN A 102 4.60 -2.26 4.88
N GLU A 103 3.43 -2.91 4.90
CA GLU A 103 3.17 -4.22 5.53
C GLU A 103 3.69 -5.37 4.67
N ALA A 104 3.43 -5.33 3.36
CA ALA A 104 3.79 -6.37 2.40
C ALA A 104 4.70 -5.83 1.28
N PRO A 105 6.01 -5.66 1.53
CA PRO A 105 6.93 -5.13 0.54
C PRO A 105 6.93 -5.96 -0.75
N VAL A 106 6.84 -5.27 -1.89
CA VAL A 106 6.92 -5.92 -3.20
C VAL A 106 8.20 -6.71 -3.40
N THR A 107 8.06 -7.91 -3.96
CA THR A 107 9.19 -8.76 -4.30
C THR A 107 9.76 -8.41 -5.67
N LEU A 108 10.92 -8.98 -5.99
CA LEU A 108 11.47 -8.88 -7.34
C LEU A 108 10.53 -9.47 -8.40
N ILE A 109 9.75 -10.50 -8.05
CA ILE A 109 8.80 -11.12 -8.98
C ILE A 109 7.67 -10.13 -9.29
N ASP A 110 7.13 -9.45 -8.27
CA ASP A 110 6.07 -8.46 -8.44
C ASP A 110 6.51 -7.30 -9.32
N ASN A 111 7.75 -6.82 -9.14
CA ASN A 111 8.32 -5.78 -9.98
C ASN A 111 8.48 -6.20 -11.45
N ILE A 112 8.86 -7.47 -11.69
CA ILE A 112 8.96 -8.02 -13.06
C ILE A 112 7.57 -8.16 -13.69
N GLU A 113 6.54 -8.51 -12.92
CA GLU A 113 5.18 -8.65 -13.40
C GLU A 113 4.52 -7.28 -13.68
N GLY A 114 4.78 -6.28 -12.83
CA GLY A 114 4.26 -4.91 -12.97
C GLY A 114 4.92 -4.09 -14.08
N ASP A 115 6.25 -4.06 -14.14
CA ASP A 115 7.01 -3.43 -15.23
C ASP A 115 8.25 -4.26 -15.60
N PRO A 116 8.15 -5.19 -16.56
CA PRO A 116 9.28 -6.03 -16.94
C PRO A 116 10.38 -5.26 -17.67
N ALA A 117 10.10 -4.08 -18.25
CA ALA A 117 11.04 -3.36 -19.12
C ALA A 117 12.43 -3.11 -18.50
N PRO A 118 12.55 -2.60 -17.25
CA PRO A 118 13.84 -2.48 -16.57
C PRO A 118 14.54 -3.82 -16.31
N TYR A 119 13.81 -4.93 -16.23
CA TYR A 119 14.35 -6.26 -15.89
C TYR A 119 14.65 -7.16 -17.10
N VAL A 120 14.18 -6.82 -18.31
CA VAL A 120 14.41 -7.63 -19.53
C VAL A 120 15.90 -7.92 -19.75
N GLY A 121 16.78 -6.96 -19.45
CA GLY A 121 18.23 -7.17 -19.56
C GLY A 121 18.74 -8.28 -18.64
N ILE A 122 18.27 -8.29 -17.38
CA ILE A 122 18.62 -9.30 -16.39
C ILE A 122 18.10 -10.68 -16.83
N LEU A 123 16.83 -10.75 -17.23
CA LEU A 123 16.22 -11.99 -17.75
C LEU A 123 16.96 -12.53 -18.97
N GLY A 124 17.41 -11.64 -19.87
CA GLY A 124 18.21 -12.01 -21.04
C GLY A 124 19.57 -12.60 -20.68
N VAL A 125 20.25 -12.06 -19.66
CA VAL A 125 21.53 -12.59 -19.16
C VAL A 125 21.35 -13.96 -18.53
N ILE A 126 20.34 -14.13 -17.66
CA ILE A 126 20.04 -15.42 -17.01
C ILE A 126 19.73 -16.49 -18.06
N ALA A 127 18.89 -16.17 -19.05
CA ALA A 127 18.53 -17.09 -20.12
C ALA A 127 19.75 -17.47 -20.99
N ALA A 128 20.61 -16.51 -21.33
CA ALA A 128 21.82 -16.76 -22.11
C ALA A 128 22.85 -17.60 -21.35
N GLY A 129 23.03 -17.35 -20.04
CA GLY A 129 23.88 -18.14 -19.16
C GLY A 129 23.40 -19.59 -19.06
N GLY A 130 22.12 -19.81 -18.75
CA GLY A 130 21.52 -21.14 -18.67
C GLY A 130 21.57 -21.90 -20.00
N TYR A 131 21.28 -21.23 -21.12
CA TYR A 131 21.44 -21.81 -22.45
C TYR A 131 22.89 -22.15 -22.77
N GLY A 132 23.83 -21.28 -22.38
CA GLY A 132 25.27 -21.51 -22.50
C GLY A 132 25.73 -22.76 -21.74
N LEU A 133 25.27 -22.93 -20.51
CA LEU A 133 25.54 -24.12 -19.68
C LEU A 133 24.93 -25.39 -20.30
N MET A 134 23.69 -25.33 -20.77
CA MET A 134 23.03 -26.47 -21.43
C MET A 134 23.72 -26.86 -22.75
N GLN A 135 24.08 -25.88 -23.58
CA GLN A 135 24.86 -26.11 -24.82
C GLN A 135 26.27 -26.62 -24.52
N TYR A 136 26.90 -26.11 -23.46
CA TYR A 136 28.22 -26.58 -23.05
C TYR A 136 28.19 -28.09 -22.82
N GLY A 137 27.21 -28.61 -22.08
CA GLY A 137 27.01 -30.05 -21.85
C GLY A 137 26.76 -30.89 -23.12
N LEU A 138 26.20 -30.29 -24.18
CA LEU A 138 25.86 -30.97 -25.44
C LEU A 138 26.99 -30.99 -26.48
N ILE A 139 28.05 -30.19 -26.33
CA ILE A 139 29.22 -30.21 -27.22
C ILE A 139 30.05 -31.48 -26.94
N PRO A 140 30.27 -32.40 -27.90
CA PRO A 140 31.10 -33.58 -27.66
C PRO A 140 32.56 -33.17 -27.46
N ARG A 141 33.10 -33.45 -26.28
CA ARG A 141 34.53 -33.29 -25.96
C ARG A 141 35.13 -34.64 -25.61
N PRO A 142 36.45 -34.84 -25.79
CA PRO A 142 37.10 -36.07 -25.36
C PRO A 142 37.10 -36.14 -23.83
N GLY A 143 36.14 -36.90 -23.28
CA GLY A 143 35.87 -37.03 -21.84
C GLY A 143 34.38 -37.36 -21.65
N GLY A 144 34.06 -38.37 -20.85
CA GLY A 144 32.69 -38.91 -20.75
C GLY A 144 31.71 -37.91 -20.14
N LEU A 145 30.41 -38.14 -20.34
CA LEU A 145 29.34 -37.32 -19.73
C LEU A 145 29.42 -37.27 -18.20
N ALA A 146 29.98 -38.31 -17.56
CA ALA A 146 30.15 -38.41 -16.11
C ALA A 146 31.17 -37.41 -15.56
N ASP A 147 32.37 -37.31 -16.17
CA ASP A 147 33.42 -36.37 -15.75
C ASP A 147 32.97 -34.90 -15.80
N ARG A 148 31.95 -34.61 -16.63
CA ARG A 148 31.46 -33.25 -16.89
C ARG A 148 30.33 -32.82 -15.96
N LEU A 149 29.59 -33.78 -15.40
CA LEU A 149 28.59 -33.49 -14.37
C LEU A 149 29.28 -33.15 -13.04
N GLU A 150 30.47 -33.71 -12.80
CA GLU A 150 31.33 -33.36 -11.66
C GLU A 150 31.81 -31.90 -11.75
N ASP A 151 32.33 -31.46 -12.91
CA ASP A 151 32.75 -30.06 -13.13
C ASP A 151 31.58 -29.04 -13.10
N ALA A 152 30.37 -29.48 -13.46
CA ALA A 152 29.18 -28.62 -13.43
C ALA A 152 28.54 -28.58 -12.02
N ALA A 153 28.70 -29.65 -11.25
CA ALA A 153 28.31 -29.70 -9.83
C ALA A 153 29.25 -28.84 -8.96
N ASP A 154 30.52 -28.68 -9.34
CA ASP A 154 31.48 -27.78 -8.68
C ASP A 154 30.97 -26.32 -8.59
N TYR A 155 30.25 -25.85 -9.63
CA TYR A 155 29.63 -24.52 -9.62
C TYR A 155 28.34 -24.43 -8.79
N THR A 156 27.67 -25.55 -8.53
CA THR A 156 26.51 -25.57 -7.63
C THR A 156 26.93 -25.64 -6.17
N GLU A 157 28.09 -26.25 -5.86
CA GLU A 157 28.60 -26.33 -4.49
C GLU A 157 29.16 -24.98 -3.98
N GLU A 158 29.74 -24.12 -4.85
CA GLU A 158 30.16 -22.76 -4.45
C GLU A 158 28.97 -21.85 -4.04
N PHE A 159 27.75 -22.19 -4.45
CA PHE A 159 26.52 -21.50 -4.05
C PHE A 159 25.85 -22.13 -2.82
N GLU A 160 26.12 -23.40 -2.52
CA GLU A 160 25.65 -24.09 -1.31
C GLU A 160 26.52 -23.76 -0.08
N ASP A 161 27.76 -23.33 -0.28
CA ASP A 161 28.64 -22.81 0.79
C ASP A 161 28.26 -21.38 1.25
N PHE A 162 27.27 -20.73 0.63
CA PHE A 162 26.62 -19.54 1.19
C PHE A 162 25.58 -19.98 2.25
N ASP A 163 26.07 -20.69 3.26
CA ASP A 163 25.30 -21.08 4.42
C ASP A 163 24.72 -19.82 5.06
N ALA A 164 23.39 -19.78 5.14
CA ALA A 164 22.62 -18.78 5.86
C ALA A 164 22.79 -18.88 7.40
N GLU A 165 23.90 -19.43 7.88
CA GLU A 165 24.20 -19.68 9.29
C GLU A 165 25.27 -18.73 9.88
N GLU A 166 25.93 -17.87 9.08
CA GLU A 166 26.89 -16.86 9.60
C GLU A 166 26.26 -15.45 9.80
N ILE A 167 24.98 -15.36 10.19
CA ILE A 167 24.36 -14.12 10.70
C ILE A 167 23.66 -14.38 12.06
N MET A 168 24.25 -15.22 12.91
CA MET A 168 23.87 -15.33 14.33
C MET A 168 25.06 -15.45 15.28
N GLU A 169 26.24 -14.90 14.96
CA GLU A 169 27.30 -14.74 15.95
C GLU A 169 28.27 -13.61 15.57
N ASP A 170 27.84 -12.36 15.77
CA ASP A 170 28.43 -11.38 16.73
C ASP A 170 27.59 -10.09 16.79
#